data_AF-A0A086J9U0-F1
#
_entry.id   AF-A0A086J9U0-F1
#
_cell.length_a   1.000
_cell.length_b   1.000
_cell.length_c   1.000
_cell.angle_alpha   90.00
_cell.angle_beta   90.00
_cell.angle_gamma   90.00
#
_symmetry.space_group_name_H-M   'P 1'
#
loop_
_entity.id
_entity.type
_entity.pdbx_description
1 polymer ?
#
loop_
_entity_poly.entity_id
_entity_poly.type
_entity_poly.pdbx_seq_one_letter_code
_entity_poly.pdbx_strand_id
1 'polypeptide(L)'
;MYEGGNKVRILEFLPTATLQETTTTVESHREANNGKTYNFTVPNLPSDEHHLYVNCTASQAKKQEEATKKACKVNFYIASSAVRAGLAMSAVVGVIASLLQFA
;
A
#
# COMPACT_ATOMS: atom_id res chain seq x y z
N MET A 1 -6.14 1.94 11.20
CA MET A 1 -4.72 1.50 11.11
C MET A 1 -3.92 2.30 12.12
N TYR A 2 -2.67 1.92 12.37
CA TYR A 2 -1.78 2.59 13.31
C TYR A 2 -0.45 2.95 12.64
N GLU A 3 0.18 4.03 13.11
CA GLU A 3 1.53 4.47 12.73
C GLU A 3 2.24 4.99 13.97
N GLY A 4 3.48 4.56 14.22
CA GLY A 4 4.23 4.96 15.43
C GLY A 4 3.52 4.66 16.76
N GLY A 5 2.62 3.67 16.81
CA GLY A 5 1.81 3.34 17.98
C GLY A 5 0.46 4.07 18.07
N ASN A 6 0.23 5.08 17.25
CA ASN A 6 -0.97 5.94 17.29
C ASN A 6 -1.99 5.52 16.24
N LYS A 7 -3.29 5.61 16.56
CA LYS A 7 -4.36 5.37 15.58
C LYS A 7 -4.40 6.54 14.59
N VAL A 8 -4.34 6.25 13.30
CA VAL A 8 -4.33 7.26 12.23
C VAL A 8 -5.58 7.22 11.37
N ARG A 9 -5.97 8.40 10.85
CA ARG A 9 -7.01 8.57 9.84
C ARG A 9 -6.37 8.51 8.45
N ILE A 10 -6.28 7.30 7.90
CA ILE A 10 -5.54 7.06 6.65
C ILE A 10 -6.02 7.92 5.47
N LEU A 11 -7.29 8.36 5.47
CA LEU A 11 -7.84 9.20 4.42
C LEU A 11 -7.26 10.62 4.40
N GLU A 12 -6.55 11.05 5.44
CA GLU A 12 -5.87 12.36 5.46
C GLU A 12 -4.63 12.38 4.55
N PHE A 13 -3.96 11.24 4.37
CA PHE A 13 -2.75 11.12 3.55
C PHE A 13 -2.86 10.09 2.42
N LEU A 14 -3.89 9.23 2.43
CA LEU A 14 -4.29 8.32 1.36
C LEU A 14 -5.78 8.52 1.04
N PRO A 15 -6.16 9.67 0.48
CA PRO A 15 -7.56 10.09 0.36
C PRO A 15 -8.42 9.15 -0.49
N THR A 16 -7.81 8.41 -1.41
CA THR A 16 -8.51 7.47 -2.31
C THR A 16 -8.29 5.99 -1.95
N ALA A 17 -7.62 5.70 -0.83
CA ALA A 17 -7.40 4.32 -0.41
C ALA A 17 -8.70 3.67 0.10
N THR A 18 -8.83 2.37 -0.13
CA THR A 18 -10.00 1.59 0.32
C THR A 18 -9.55 0.32 1.03
N LEU A 19 -10.32 -0.08 2.05
CA LEU A 19 -10.16 -1.35 2.74
C LEU A 19 -11.51 -2.08 2.70
N GLN A 20 -11.58 -3.18 1.95
CA GLN A 20 -12.83 -3.90 1.71
C GLN A 20 -12.68 -5.38 2.10
N GLU A 21 -13.66 -5.92 2.82
CA GLU A 21 -13.74 -7.36 3.09
C GLU A 21 -14.11 -8.08 1.78
N THR A 22 -13.32 -9.06 1.36
CA THR A 22 -13.59 -9.84 0.16
C THR A 22 -14.53 -11.00 0.51
N THR A 23 -15.76 -10.96 0.00
CA THR A 23 -16.67 -12.09 0.05
C THR A 23 -16.37 -13.01 -1.13
N THR A 24 -15.57 -14.06 -0.93
CA THR A 24 -15.42 -15.10 -1.95
C THR A 24 -16.66 -16.00 -1.93
N THR A 25 -17.58 -15.79 -2.88
CA THR A 25 -18.73 -16.67 -3.18
C THR A 25 -18.26 -17.91 -3.94
N VAL A 26 -17.26 -18.61 -3.44
CA VAL A 26 -16.84 -19.90 -4.02
C VAL A 26 -16.66 -20.88 -2.88
N GLU A 27 -17.56 -21.86 -2.87
CA GLU A 27 -17.42 -23.14 -2.19
C GLU A 27 -16.05 -23.73 -2.52
N SER A 28 -15.05 -23.42 -1.71
CA SER A 28 -13.80 -24.17 -1.71
C SER A 28 -13.82 -25.05 -0.48
N HIS A 29 -13.98 -26.34 -0.75
CA HIS A 29 -13.95 -27.48 0.17
C HIS A 29 -12.57 -27.63 0.88
N ARG A 30 -12.10 -26.58 1.53
CA ARG A 30 -10.98 -26.59 2.47
C ARG A 30 -11.35 -25.74 3.68
N GLU A 31 -12.18 -26.33 4.53
CA GLU A 31 -12.52 -25.89 5.90
C GLU A 31 -11.27 -25.85 6.81
N ALA A 32 -10.31 -24.97 6.52
CA ALA A 32 -9.14 -24.76 7.38
C ALA A 32 -8.80 -23.28 7.63
N ASN A 33 -9.37 -22.34 6.87
CA ASN A 33 -9.11 -20.90 7.05
C ASN A 33 -10.42 -20.13 7.19
N ASN A 34 -11.08 -20.23 8.34
CA ASN A 34 -12.23 -19.38 8.74
C ASN A 34 -11.83 -17.90 9.01
N GLY A 35 -10.82 -17.39 8.31
CA GLY A 35 -10.34 -16.01 8.42
C GLY A 35 -11.09 -15.09 7.47
N LYS A 36 -11.33 -13.85 7.89
CA LYS A 36 -11.79 -12.79 6.99
C LYS A 36 -10.64 -12.35 6.08
N THR A 37 -10.90 -12.22 4.79
CA THR A 37 -9.94 -11.69 3.81
C THR A 37 -10.26 -10.24 3.51
N TYR A 38 -9.24 -9.39 3.43
CA TYR A 38 -9.39 -7.96 3.16
C TYR A 38 -8.48 -7.54 2.01
N ASN A 39 -9.03 -6.74 1.10
CA ASN A 39 -8.27 -6.04 0.07
C ASN A 39 -8.04 -4.60 0.51
N PHE A 40 -6.77 -4.22 0.63
CA PHE A 40 -6.35 -2.83 0.85
C PHE A 40 -5.78 -2.27 -0.45
N THR A 41 -6.49 -1.31 -1.04
CA THR A 41 -6.13 -0.70 -2.33
C THR A 41 -5.66 0.73 -2.10
N VAL A 42 -4.50 1.08 -2.63
CA VAL A 42 -3.93 2.44 -2.61
C VAL A 42 -3.74 2.91 -4.06
N PRO A 43 -4.73 3.59 -4.67
CA PRO A 43 -4.68 3.94 -6.08
C PRO A 43 -3.62 4.99 -6.41
N ASN A 44 -3.42 5.94 -5.49
CA ASN A 44 -2.44 7.02 -5.61
C ASN A 44 -1.52 6.93 -4.39
N LEU A 45 -0.21 6.84 -4.64
CA LEU A 45 0.78 6.85 -3.58
C LEU A 45 0.94 8.27 -2.99
N PRO A 46 1.15 8.39 -1.68
CA PRO A 46 1.31 9.67 -0.97
C PRO A 46 2.60 10.40 -1.37
N SER A 47 2.72 11.68 -1.00
CA SER A 47 3.95 12.46 -1.19
C SER A 47 5.05 12.07 -0.20
N ASP A 48 4.68 11.64 1.00
CA ASP A 48 5.61 11.17 2.03
C ASP A 48 5.48 9.65 2.24
N GLU A 49 6.53 9.02 2.74
CA GLU A 49 6.51 7.60 3.07
C GLU A 49 5.71 7.37 4.37
N HIS A 50 4.90 6.31 4.41
CA HIS A 50 4.09 5.95 5.58
C HIS A 50 4.25 4.48 5.98
N HIS A 51 4.37 4.23 7.28
CA HIS A 51 4.58 2.90 7.87
C HIS A 51 3.37 2.54 8.72
N LEU A 52 2.41 1.86 8.11
CA LEU A 52 1.15 1.53 8.75
C LEU A 52 1.17 0.10 9.28
N TYR A 53 0.39 -0.17 10.32
CA TYR A 53 0.10 -1.54 10.71
C TYR A 53 -1.35 -1.74 11.18
N VAL A 54 -1.77 -3.00 11.12
CA VAL A 54 -3.00 -3.50 11.74
C VAL A 54 -2.68 -4.68 12.63
N ASN A 55 -3.46 -4.84 13.69
CA ASN A 55 -3.39 -6.01 14.56
C ASN A 55 -4.57 -6.92 14.25
N CYS A 56 -4.31 -8.22 14.13
CA CYS A 56 -5.36 -9.23 13.97
C CYS A 56 -5.75 -9.74 15.36
N THR A 57 -7.04 -9.70 15.66
CA THR A 57 -7.60 -10.19 16.92
C THR A 57 -8.49 -11.39 16.66
N ALA A 58 -8.37 -12.44 17.48
CA ALA A 58 -9.26 -13.60 17.39
C ALA A 58 -10.71 -13.18 17.72
N SER A 59 -11.65 -13.58 16.87
CA SER A 59 -13.07 -13.15 16.93
C SER A 59 -13.90 -13.84 18.02
N GLN A 60 -13.38 -14.83 18.74
CA GLN A 60 -14.11 -15.45 19.84
C GLN A 60 -13.22 -15.63 21.07
N ALA A 61 -13.73 -15.17 22.20
CA ALA A 61 -13.29 -15.48 23.55
C ALA A 61 -13.54 -16.97 23.90
N LYS A 62 -13.07 -17.89 23.05
CA LYS A 62 -12.97 -19.31 23.44
C LYS A 62 -11.68 -19.48 24.21
N LYS A 63 -11.85 -19.49 25.53
CA LYS A 63 -10.99 -20.12 26.55
C LYS A 63 -9.58 -19.55 26.65
N GLN A 64 -9.44 -18.57 27.52
CA GLN A 64 -8.74 -18.71 28.81
C GLN A 64 -7.87 -19.98 29.01
N GLU A 65 -6.98 -20.33 28.07
CA GLU A 65 -6.01 -21.43 28.27
C GLU A 65 -4.88 -21.43 27.22
N GLU A 66 -4.38 -20.26 26.81
CA GLU A 66 -3.04 -20.16 26.22
C GLU A 66 -2.58 -18.69 26.23
N ALA A 67 -1.83 -18.34 27.28
CA ALA A 67 -1.26 -17.01 27.48
C ALA A 67 -0.07 -16.72 26.54
N THR A 68 -0.17 -17.15 25.28
CA THR A 68 0.76 -16.85 24.19
C THR A 68 -0.04 -16.63 22.91
N LYS A 69 -1.05 -15.74 22.96
CA LYS A 69 -1.72 -15.22 21.76
C LYS A 69 -0.63 -14.68 20.83
N LYS A 70 -0.30 -15.42 19.76
CA LYS A 70 0.58 -14.92 18.69
C LYS A 70 0.00 -13.59 18.22
N ALA A 71 0.65 -12.50 18.58
CA ALA A 71 0.23 -11.17 18.19
C ALA A 71 0.41 -11.07 16.66
N CYS A 72 -0.69 -11.14 15.93
CA CYS A 72 -0.68 -10.95 14.49
C CYS A 72 -0.62 -9.46 14.22
N LYS A 73 0.50 -9.00 13.66
CA LYS A 73 0.69 -7.63 13.19
C LYS A 73 1.04 -7.68 11.71
N VAL A 74 0.24 -7.01 10.88
CA VAL A 74 0.50 -6.84 9.45
C VAL A 74 1.00 -5.42 9.24
N ASN A 75 2.21 -5.28 8.69
CA ASN A 75 2.83 -3.99 8.41
C ASN A 75 2.72 -3.68 6.91
N PHE A 76 2.42 -2.43 6.58
CA PHE A 76 2.34 -1.87 5.24
C PHE A 76 3.36 -0.73 5.13
N TYR A 77 4.31 -0.86 4.21
CA TYR A 77 5.27 0.19 3.88
C TYR A 77 4.82 0.84 2.58
N ILE A 78 4.29 2.05 2.69
CA ILE A 78 3.72 2.78 1.55
C ILE A 78 4.75 3.78 1.08
N ALA A 79 5.32 3.52 -0.11
CA ALA A 79 6.31 4.38 -0.72
C ALA A 79 5.72 5.72 -1.18
N SER A 80 6.59 6.73 -1.26
CA SER A 80 6.25 8.04 -1.82
C SER A 80 6.20 8.00 -3.36
N SER A 81 5.27 8.75 -3.96
CA SER A 81 5.22 9.04 -5.41
C SER A 81 5.95 10.32 -5.82
N ALA A 82 6.49 11.10 -4.88
CA ALA A 82 7.09 12.38 -5.20
C ALA A 82 8.21 12.18 -6.24
N VAL A 83 8.03 12.78 -7.41
CA VAL A 83 9.08 12.85 -8.43
C VAL A 83 10.23 13.61 -7.81
N ARG A 84 11.32 12.92 -7.45
CA ARG A 84 12.57 13.58 -7.08
C ARG A 84 12.87 14.55 -8.22
N ALA A 85 12.85 15.86 -7.93
CA ALA A 85 13.10 16.95 -8.87
C ALA A 85 14.57 17.00 -9.35
N GLY A 86 15.17 15.85 -9.68
CA GLY A 86 16.58 15.69 -10.04
C GLY A 86 16.82 14.99 -11.38
N LEU A 87 15.79 14.57 -12.11
CA LEU A 87 15.95 14.10 -13.50
C LEU A 87 15.67 15.28 -14.45
N ALA A 88 16.61 16.22 -14.47
CA ALA A 88 16.63 17.26 -15.50
C ALA A 88 16.79 16.60 -16.88
N MET A 89 15.84 16.87 -17.76
CA MET A 89 15.83 16.43 -19.15
C MET A 89 17.04 17.02 -19.89
N SER A 90 17.96 16.17 -20.31
CA SER A 90 19.03 16.53 -21.25
C SER A 90 18.43 16.69 -22.66
N ALA A 91 17.93 17.88 -22.99
CA ALA A 91 17.56 18.21 -24.36
C ALA A 91 18.83 18.41 -25.20
N VAL A 92 19.21 17.39 -25.97
CA VAL A 92 20.26 17.53 -27.00
C VAL A 92 19.68 18.34 -28.16
N VAL A 93 20.02 19.62 -28.22
CA VAL A 93 19.76 20.47 -29.39
C VAL A 93 20.79 20.10 -30.46
N GLY A 94 20.41 19.17 -31.35
CA GLY A 94 21.18 18.82 -32.54
C GLY A 94 21.10 19.92 -33.59
N VAL A 95 22.24 20.52 -33.89
CA VAL A 95 22.45 21.57 -34.90
C VAL A 95 21.99 21.07 -36.28
N ILE A 96 21.04 21.77 -36.90
CA ILE A 96 20.76 21.64 -38.33
C ILE A 96 21.91 22.30 -39.07
N ALA A 97 22.98 21.55 -39.35
CA ALA A 97 24.04 22.00 -40.23
C ALA A 97 23.51 22.01 -41.67
N SER A 98 23.51 23.20 -42.25
CA SER A 98 22.96 23.55 -43.55
C SER A 98 23.60 22.77 -44.70
N LEU A 99 22.86 21.84 -45.31
CA LEU A 99 23.16 21.38 -46.68
C LEU A 99 22.52 22.36 -47.67
N LEU A 100 23.13 23.53 -47.81
CA LEU A 100 22.87 24.49 -48.88
C LEU A 100 24.22 25.03 -49.38
N GLN A 101 24.99 24.14 -49.98
CA GLN A 101 26.15 24.42 -50.84
C GLN A 101 26.19 23.21 -51.78
N PHE A 102 25.97 23.24 -53.10
CA PHE A 102 26.08 24.24 -54.16
C PHE A 102 24.95 23.92 -55.18
N ALA A 103 24.28 24.93 -55.75
CA ALA A 103 24.40 25.34 -57.17
C ALA A 103 24.14 24.20 -58.18
#